data_AF-K9ZER8-F1
#
_entry.id   AF-K9ZER8-F1
#
_cell.length_a   1.000
_cell.length_b   1.000
_cell.length_c   1.000
_cell.angle_alpha   90.00
_cell.angle_beta   90.00
_cell.angle_gamma   90.00
#
_symmetry.space_group_name_H-M   'P 1'
#
loop_
_entity.id
_entity.type
_entity.pdbx_description
1 polymer ?
#
loop_
_entity_poly.entity_id
_entity_poly.type
_entity_poly.pdbx_seq_one_letter_code
_entity_poly.pdbx_strand_id
1 'polypeptide(L)' 'MNQYSMIVQWSDEDQLFLVTIPEFSHLVIMPCTHGKTREEAIKNGEEVIEMYLEAWEAEGESIPEPNTLQIVS' A
#
# COMPACT_ATOMS: atom_id res chain seq x y z
N MET A 1 -12.45 1.51 2.19
CA MET A 1 -11.54 0.38 1.93
C MET A 1 -11.38 0.28 0.44
N ASN A 2 -10.21 0.69 -0.02
CA ASN A 2 -9.84 0.62 -1.40
C ASN A 2 -9.50 -0.84 -1.76
N GLN A 3 -9.55 -1.18 -3.05
CA GLN A 3 -9.34 -2.56 -3.50
C GLN A 3 -7.87 -2.89 -3.78
N TYR A 4 -6.95 -1.97 -3.52
CA TYR A 4 -5.52 -2.17 -3.76
C TYR A 4 -4.94 -3.27 -2.87
N SER A 5 -4.01 -4.02 -3.43
CA SER A 5 -3.32 -5.05 -2.68
C SER A 5 -2.43 -4.42 -1.60
N MET A 6 -2.36 -5.08 -0.45
CA MET A 6 -1.48 -4.67 0.64
C MET A 6 -0.66 -5.86 1.13
N ILE A 7 0.66 -5.76 0.99
CA ILE A 7 1.61 -6.73 1.50
C ILE A 7 2.13 -6.21 2.83
N VAL A 8 1.84 -6.94 3.91
CA VAL A 8 2.30 -6.64 5.27
C VAL A 8 3.31 -7.69 5.71
N GLN A 9 4.58 -7.29 5.86
CA GLN A 9 5.69 -8.18 6.18
C GLN A 9 6.43 -7.74 7.44
N TRP A 10 6.82 -8.69 8.28
CA TRP A 10 7.68 -8.40 9.43
C TRP A 10 9.12 -8.15 8.97
N SER A 11 9.74 -7.10 9.49
CA SER A 11 11.17 -6.83 9.37
C SER A 11 11.87 -7.15 10.70
N ASP A 12 12.79 -8.12 10.68
CA ASP A 12 13.62 -8.42 11.85
C ASP A 12 14.62 -7.30 12.16
N GLU A 13 15.03 -6.51 11.16
CA GLU A 13 15.95 -5.39 11.36
C GLU A 13 15.25 -4.22 12.07
N ASP A 14 14.05 -3.87 11.62
CA ASP A 14 13.31 -2.71 12.14
C ASP A 14 12.42 -3.06 13.34
N GLN A 15 12.15 -4.35 13.56
CA GLN A 15 11.18 -4.85 14.54
C GLN A 15 9.78 -4.23 14.32
N LEU A 16 9.39 -4.12 13.05
CA LEU A 16 8.14 -3.52 12.60
C LEU A 16 7.51 -4.35 11.48
N PHE A 17 6.20 -4.24 11.33
CA PHE A 17 5.52 -4.64 10.11
C PHE A 17 5.65 -3.52 9.08
N LEU A 18 6.25 -3.82 7.94
CA LEU A 18 6.40 -2.93 6.79
C LEU A 18 5.28 -3.19 5.79
N VAL A 19 4.81 -2.12 5.14
CA VAL A 19 3.69 -2.15 4.20
C VAL A 19 4.17 -1.80 2.81
N THR A 20 3.84 -2.66 1.85
CA THR A 20 4.07 -2.44 0.42
C THR A 20 2.75 -2.54 -0.33
N ILE A 21 2.52 -1.62 -1.26
CA ILE A 21 1.36 -1.60 -2.16
C ILE A 21 1.90 -1.82 -3.59
N PRO A 22 1.94 -3.06 -4.09
CA PRO A 22 2.65 -3.39 -5.33
C PRO A 22 2.28 -2.51 -6.53
N GLU A 23 1.00 -2.17 -6.65
CA GLU A 23 0.42 -1.30 -7.68
C GLU A 23 1.08 0.08 -7.73
N PHE A 24 1.59 0.58 -6.61
CA PHE A 24 2.19 1.91 -6.50
C PHE A 24 3.73 1.89 -6.62
N SER A 25 4.35 0.71 -6.71
CA SER A 25 5.81 0.54 -6.65
C SER A 25 6.61 1.26 -7.76
N HIS A 26 5.94 1.62 -8.85
CA HIS A 26 6.54 2.41 -9.93
C HIS A 26 6.41 3.93 -9.75
N LEU A 27 5.58 4.38 -8.81
CA LEU A 27 5.28 5.79 -8.54
C LEU A 27 5.84 6.27 -7.20
N VAL A 28 5.89 5.40 -6.20
CA VAL A 28 6.34 5.75 -4.84
C VAL A 28 7.36 4.76 -4.32
N ILE A 29 8.20 5.24 -3.40
CA ILE A 29 9.22 4.40 -2.75
C ILE A 29 8.53 3.43 -1.78
N MET A 30 8.95 2.18 -1.83
CA MET A 30 8.48 1.11 -0.95
C MET A 30 9.60 0.66 0.00
N PRO A 31 9.26 0.19 1.21
CA PRO A 31 7.92 0.16 1.83
C PRO A 31 7.40 1.57 2.14
N CYS A 32 6.10 1.80 1.98
CA CYS A 32 5.52 3.14 2.06
C CYS A 32 5.09 3.55 3.47
N THR A 33 4.89 2.59 4.37
CA THR A 33 4.59 2.83 5.79
C THR A 33 4.88 1.59 6.64
N HIS A 34 4.68 1.69 7.94
CA HIS A 34 4.94 0.63 8.90
C HIS A 34 3.94 0.65 10.07
N GLY A 35 3.96 -0.40 10.90
CA GLY A 35 3.23 -0.48 12.17
C GLY A 35 3.90 -1.46 13.13
N LYS A 36 3.66 -1.32 14.43
CA LYS A 36 4.19 -2.23 15.46
C LYS A 36 3.37 -3.52 15.55
N THR A 37 2.11 -3.46 15.14
CA THR A 37 1.25 -4.63 14.98
C THR A 37 0.75 -4.73 13.55
N ARG A 38 0.20 -5.89 13.17
CA ARG A 38 -0.39 -6.08 11.84
C ARG A 38 -1.55 -5.11 11.63
N GLU A 39 -2.38 -4.90 12.65
CA GLU A 39 -3.54 -4.01 12.60
C GLU A 39 -3.12 -2.55 12.41
N GLU A 40 -2.08 -2.11 13.12
CA GLU A 40 -1.52 -0.76 12.95
C GLU A 40 -0.96 -0.58 11.54
N ALA A 41 -0.20 -1.56 11.04
CA ALA A 41 0.35 -1.51 9.70
C ALA A 41 -0.76 -1.45 8.63
N ILE A 42 -1.83 -2.24 8.77
CA ILE A 42 -2.98 -2.21 7.85
C ILE A 42 -3.66 -0.84 7.89
N LYS A 43 -3.91 -0.30 9.09
CA LYS A 43 -4.55 1.02 9.24
C LYS A 43 -3.72 2.12 8.57
N ASN A 44 -2.41 2.13 8.83
CA ASN A 44 -1.51 3.11 8.23
C ASN A 44 -1.41 2.92 6.71
N GLY A 45 -1.48 1.68 6.23
CA GLY A 45 -1.52 1.37 4.80
C GLY A 45 -2.75 1.94 4.10
N GLU A 46 -3.94 1.81 4.69
CA GLU A 46 -5.18 2.40 4.14
C GLU A 46 -5.10 3.93 4.09
N GLU A 47 -4.59 4.58 5.15
CA GLU A 47 -4.40 6.04 5.17
C GLU A 47 -3.44 6.51 4.07
N VAL A 48 -2.36 5.76 3.83
CA VAL A 48 -1.39 6.06 2.76
C VAL A 48 -2.01 5.85 1.37
N ILE A 49 -2.86 4.84 1.19
CA ILE A 49 -3.59 4.65 -0.07
C ILE A 49 -4.48 5.86 -0.33
N GLU A 50 -5.30 6.27 0.63
CA GLU A 50 -6.20 7.42 0.48
C GLU A 50 -5.43 8.70 0.16
N MET A 51 -4.34 8.96 0.90
CA MET A 51 -3.48 10.13 0.66
C MET A 51 -2.90 10.18 -0.76
N TYR A 52 -2.39 9.06 -1.28
CA TYR A 52 -1.83 9.04 -2.63
C TYR A 52 -2.89 9.19 -3.72
N LEU A 53 -4.07 8.57 -3.54
CA LEU A 53 -5.18 8.72 -4.49
C LEU A 53 -5.65 10.17 -4.57
N GLU A 54 -5.80 10.84 -3.43
CA GLU A 54 -6.17 12.26 -3.37
C GLU A 54 -5.11 13.15 -4.05
N ALA A 55 -3.83 12.86 -3.83
CA ALA A 55 -2.74 13.61 -4.45
C ALA A 55 -2.74 13.46 -5.98
N TRP A 56 -2.82 12.23 -6.49
CA TRP A 56 -2.84 11.99 -7.94
C TRP A 56 -4.10 12.53 -8.61
N GLU A 57 -5.25 12.47 -7.94
CA GLU A 57 -6.48 13.09 -8.44
C GLU A 57 -6.33 14.62 -8.54
N ALA A 58 -5.74 15.26 -7.52
CA ALA A 58 -5.51 16.71 -7.51
C ALA A 58 -4.51 17.17 -8.58
N GLU A 59 -3.49 16.34 -8.87
CA GLU A 59 -2.45 16.62 -9.87
C GLU A 59 -2.87 16.21 -11.30
N GLY A 60 -3.99 15.50 -11.45
CA GLY A 60 -4.46 14.98 -12.73
C GLY A 60 -3.55 13.87 -13.29
N GLU A 61 -2.86 13.15 -12.40
CA GLU A 61 -1.99 12.03 -12.76
C GLU A 61 -2.81 10.76 -13.02
N SER A 62 -2.19 9.80 -13.72
CA SER A 62 -2.80 8.49 -13.94
C SER A 62 -2.79 7.69 -12.64
N ILE A 63 -3.97 7.37 -12.12
CA ILE A 63 -4.12 6.52 -10.94
C ILE A 63 -3.92 5.04 -11.36
N PRO A 64 -3.06 4.26 -10.67
CA PRO A 64 -2.92 2.83 -10.90
C PRO A 64 -4.23 2.10 -10.64
N GLU A 65 -4.54 1.04 -11.39
CA GLU A 65 -5.71 0.19 -11.09
C GLU A 65 -5.36 -0.88 -10.06
N PRO A 66 -6.28 -1.24 -9.14
CA PRO A 66 -6.08 -2.33 -8.19
C PRO A 66 -5.84 -3.69 -8.88
N ASN A 67 -4.91 -4.48 -8.37
CA ASN A 67 -4.80 -5.87 -8.79
C ASN A 67 -5.98 -6.67 -8.23
N THR A 68 -6.62 -7.45 -9.10
CA THR A 68 -7.68 -8.38 -8.70
C THR A 68 -7.18 -9.82 -8.79
N LEU A 69 -7.69 -10.69 -7.92
CA LEU A 69 -7.28 -12.09 -7.90
C LEU A 69 -7.62 -12.78 -9.23
N GLN A 70 -6.58 -13.11 -9.99
CA GLN A 70 -6.68 -13.93 -11.20
C GLN A 70 -6.53 -15.41 -10.78
N ILE A 71 -7.64 -16.12 -10.63
CA ILE A 71 -7.61 -17.58 -10.45
C ILE A 71 -7.52 -18.20 -11.84
N VAL A 72 -6.31 -18.56 -12.27
CA VAL A 72 -6.12 -19.42 -13.45
C VAL A 72 -6.38 -20.87 -13.03
N SER A 73 -7.46 -21.44 -13.58
CA SER A 73 -7.87 -22.84 -13.43
C SER A 73 -6.98 -23.79 -14.24
#